data_AF-A0A967SST3-F1
#
_entry.id   AF-A0A967SST3-F1
#
_cell.length_a   1.000
_cell.length_b   1.000
_cell.length_c   1.000
_cell.angle_alpha   90.00
_cell.angle_beta   90.00
_cell.angle_gamma   90.00
#
_symmetry.space_group_name_H-M   'P 1'
#
loop_
_entity.id
_entity.type
_entity.pdbx_description
1 polymer ?
#
loop_
_entity_poly.entity_id
_entity_poly.type
_entity_poly.pdbx_seq_one_letter_code
_entity_poly.pdbx_strand_id
1 'polypeptide(L)'
;MEINTVAVVGCGLMGSGIAEIAAKSGYTTLVREVDDELLEKGLGRIRKSMDRAVEKGKLEAGDRDAALDRLRGVTALEDLAGADLVIEAIVEDLDAKKELFSTLDELCPEHTILASNTSSLTITEMAAATDRPDRFVGLHFFNPVPVMKLVEVVRTIATGE
;
A
#
# COMPACT_ATOMS: atom_id res chain seq x y z
N MET A 1 -15.25 10.33 -3.00
CA MET A 1 -14.54 9.62 -4.08
C MET A 1 -14.56 8.14 -3.77
N GLU A 2 -14.73 7.28 -4.77
CA GLU A 2 -14.76 5.83 -4.58
C GLU A 2 -13.36 5.24 -4.83
N ILE A 3 -12.89 4.37 -3.94
CA ILE A 3 -11.60 3.66 -4.08
C ILE A 3 -11.94 2.24 -4.54
N ASN A 4 -11.45 1.86 -5.73
CA ASN A 4 -11.62 0.51 -6.27
C ASN A 4 -10.29 -0.25 -6.32
N THR A 5 -9.21 0.47 -6.67
CA THR A 5 -7.86 -0.09 -6.81
C THR A 5 -6.91 0.52 -5.79
N VAL A 6 -6.30 -0.33 -4.96
CA VAL A 6 -5.26 0.04 -4.00
C VAL A 6 -3.92 -0.51 -4.48
N ALA A 7 -2.93 0.35 -4.63
CA ALA A 7 -1.55 -0.04 -4.89
C ALA A 7 -0.73 0.01 -3.59
N VAL A 8 0.11 -0.99 -3.35
CA VAL A 8 1.05 -1.02 -2.25
C VAL A 8 2.47 -1.11 -2.81
N VAL A 9 3.32 -0.13 -2.48
CA VAL A 9 4.70 -0.07 -2.96
C VAL A 9 5.64 -0.58 -1.88
N GLY A 10 6.32 -1.70 -2.17
CA GLY A 10 7.08 -2.48 -1.22
C GLY A 10 6.23 -3.63 -0.66
N CYS A 11 6.74 -4.86 -0.72
CA CYS A 11 6.06 -6.06 -0.22
C CYS A 11 6.87 -6.75 0.89
N GLY A 12 7.57 -5.94 1.68
CA GLY A 12 8.22 -6.33 2.92
C GLY A 12 7.23 -6.67 4.04
N LEU A 13 7.65 -6.48 5.28
CA LEU A 13 6.83 -6.83 6.46
C LEU A 13 5.52 -6.03 6.52
N MET A 14 5.61 -4.70 6.39
CA MET A 14 4.44 -3.83 6.46
C MET A 14 3.59 -3.93 5.19
N GLY A 15 4.22 -3.78 4.02
CA GLY A 15 3.52 -3.79 2.74
C GLY A 15 2.73 -5.07 2.46
N SER A 16 3.28 -6.25 2.79
CA SER A 16 2.52 -7.51 2.65
C SER A 16 1.27 -7.54 3.53
N GLY A 17 1.34 -7.03 4.76
CA GLY A 17 0.18 -6.94 5.64
C GLY A 17 -0.86 -5.92 5.18
N ILE A 18 -0.42 -4.78 4.66
CA ILE A 18 -1.31 -3.75 4.09
C ILE A 18 -2.04 -4.32 2.87
N ALA A 19 -1.31 -4.96 1.95
CA ALA A 19 -1.86 -5.61 0.77
C ALA A 19 -2.85 -6.73 1.14
N GLU A 20 -2.54 -7.53 2.18
CA GLU A 20 -3.46 -8.56 2.68
C GLU A 20 -4.81 -7.96 3.11
N ILE A 21 -4.79 -6.87 3.89
CA ILE A 21 -6.01 -6.24 4.38
C ILE A 21 -6.80 -5.59 3.25
N ALA A 22 -6.12 -4.91 2.31
CA ALA A 22 -6.78 -4.30 1.16
C ALA A 22 -7.53 -5.36 0.34
N ALA A 23 -6.86 -6.47 0.03
CA ALA A 23 -7.45 -7.56 -0.73
C ALA A 23 -8.62 -8.24 -0.01
N LYS A 24 -8.49 -8.49 1.31
CA LYS A 24 -9.58 -9.05 2.15
C LYS A 24 -10.76 -8.10 2.29
N SER A 25 -10.53 -6.80 2.15
CA SER A 25 -11.57 -5.78 2.21
C SER A 25 -12.31 -5.62 0.87
N GLY A 26 -11.93 -6.37 -0.16
CA GLY A 26 -12.62 -6.42 -1.45
C GLY A 26 -12.02 -5.53 -2.53
N TYR A 27 -10.92 -4.82 -2.25
CA TYR A 27 -10.26 -3.95 -3.24
C TYR A 27 -9.40 -4.75 -4.21
N THR A 28 -9.38 -4.31 -5.49
CA THR A 28 -8.33 -4.77 -6.40
C THR A 28 -7.00 -4.26 -5.87
N THR A 29 -6.05 -5.15 -5.62
CA THR A 29 -4.82 -4.81 -4.90
C THR A 29 -3.60 -5.09 -5.78
N LEU A 30 -2.89 -4.02 -6.16
CA LEU A 30 -1.61 -4.10 -6.86
C LEU A 30 -0.49 -4.06 -5.82
N VAL A 31 0.49 -4.94 -5.96
CA VAL A 31 1.64 -5.02 -5.06
C VAL A 31 2.90 -4.89 -5.89
N ARG A 32 3.65 -3.80 -5.66
CA ARG A 32 4.88 -3.53 -6.39
C ARG A 32 6.11 -3.85 -5.55
N GLU A 33 7.05 -4.56 -6.15
CA GLU A 33 8.42 -4.73 -5.64
C GLU A 33 9.45 -4.36 -6.71
N VAL A 34 10.71 -4.20 -6.31
CA VAL A 34 11.79 -3.80 -7.24
C VAL A 34 12.22 -4.93 -8.18
N ASP A 35 12.00 -6.19 -7.80
CA ASP A 35 12.32 -7.37 -8.60
C ASP A 35 11.37 -8.54 -8.30
N ASP A 36 11.37 -9.53 -9.18
CA ASP A 36 10.49 -10.70 -9.09
C ASP A 36 10.77 -11.60 -7.88
N GLU A 37 12.01 -11.65 -7.39
CA GLU A 37 12.39 -12.48 -6.24
C GLU A 37 11.77 -11.92 -4.95
N LEU A 38 11.90 -10.61 -4.73
CA LEU A 38 11.30 -9.91 -3.61
C LEU A 38 9.78 -9.91 -3.72
N LEU A 39 9.24 -9.77 -4.92
CA LEU A 39 7.80 -9.85 -5.18
C LEU A 39 7.23 -11.20 -4.75
N GLU A 40 7.80 -12.32 -5.24
CA GLU A 40 7.33 -13.66 -4.88
C GLU A 40 7.47 -13.94 -3.39
N LYS A 41 8.56 -13.47 -2.77
CA LYS A 41 8.75 -13.56 -1.32
C LYS A 41 7.66 -12.81 -0.56
N GLY A 42 7.30 -11.62 -1.05
CA GLY A 42 6.22 -10.78 -0.53
C GLY A 42 4.86 -11.46 -0.63
N LEU A 43 4.46 -11.87 -1.83
CA LEU A 43 3.22 -12.59 -2.10
C LEU A 43 3.14 -13.90 -1.32
N GLY A 44 4.25 -14.62 -1.18
CA GLY A 44 4.36 -15.82 -0.36
C GLY A 44 4.06 -15.57 1.13
N ARG A 45 4.44 -14.41 1.68
CA ARG A 45 4.07 -14.03 3.06
C ARG A 45 2.56 -13.82 3.19
N ILE A 46 1.95 -13.17 2.20
CA ILE A 46 0.50 -12.91 2.18
C ILE A 46 -0.27 -14.24 2.15
N ARG A 47 0.06 -15.13 1.20
CA ARG A 47 -0.54 -16.48 1.07
C ARG A 47 -0.46 -17.24 2.40
N LYS A 48 0.76 -17.32 2.97
CA LYS A 48 1.00 -18.00 4.25
C LYS A 48 0.26 -17.38 5.43
N SER A 49 0.10 -16.06 5.45
CA SER A 49 -0.64 -15.35 6.50
C SER A 49 -2.13 -15.71 6.43
N MET A 50 -2.72 -15.65 5.24
CA MET A 50 -4.13 -16.00 5.04
C MET A 50 -4.39 -17.50 5.30
N ASP A 51 -3.51 -18.40 4.86
CA ASP A 51 -3.62 -19.84 5.13
C ASP A 51 -3.65 -20.12 6.63
N ARG A 52 -2.76 -19.48 7.39
CA ARG A 52 -2.75 -19.56 8.87
C ARG A 52 -4.01 -18.98 9.50
N ALA A 53 -4.64 -17.98 8.89
CA ALA A 53 -5.91 -17.44 9.37
C ALA A 53 -7.03 -18.44 9.15
N VAL A 54 -7.05 -19.15 8.00
CA VAL A 54 -7.99 -20.23 7.70
C VAL A 54 -7.80 -21.41 8.66
N GLU A 55 -6.57 -21.89 8.87
CA GLU A 55 -6.26 -22.96 9.82
C GLU A 55 -6.73 -22.64 11.26
N LYS A 56 -6.74 -21.35 11.62
CA LYS A 56 -7.18 -20.88 12.94
C LYS A 56 -8.67 -20.53 13.00
N GLY A 57 -9.44 -20.76 11.94
CA GLY A 57 -10.86 -20.41 11.86
C GLY A 57 -11.14 -18.90 11.94
N LYS A 58 -10.16 -18.06 11.57
CA LYS A 58 -10.28 -16.59 11.56
C LYS A 58 -10.64 -16.02 10.19
N LEU A 59 -10.61 -16.85 9.16
CA LEU A 59 -10.91 -16.51 7.77
C LEU A 59 -11.50 -17.76 7.12
N GLU A 60 -12.57 -17.60 6.34
CA GLU A 60 -13.11 -18.72 5.56
C GLU A 60 -12.23 -18.99 4.33
N ALA A 61 -12.18 -20.25 3.89
CA ALA A 61 -11.37 -20.65 2.74
C ALA A 61 -11.77 -19.89 1.46
N GLY A 62 -13.07 -19.68 1.24
CA GLY A 62 -13.58 -18.94 0.09
C GLY A 62 -13.24 -17.45 0.13
N ASP A 63 -13.23 -16.83 1.32
CA ASP A 63 -12.83 -15.43 1.48
C ASP A 63 -11.32 -15.25 1.22
N ARG A 64 -10.52 -16.22 1.64
CA ARG A 64 -9.08 -16.29 1.34
C ARG A 64 -8.84 -16.39 -0.16
N ASP A 65 -9.51 -17.29 -0.85
CA ASP A 65 -9.36 -17.47 -2.31
C ASP A 65 -9.79 -16.20 -3.06
N ALA A 66 -10.94 -15.62 -2.70
CA ALA A 66 -11.42 -14.37 -3.29
C ALA A 66 -10.46 -13.19 -3.05
N ALA A 67 -9.80 -13.13 -1.88
CA ALA A 67 -8.79 -12.10 -1.61
C ALA A 67 -7.54 -12.31 -2.47
N LEU A 68 -7.08 -13.55 -2.63
CA LEU A 68 -5.93 -13.87 -3.49
C LEU A 68 -6.21 -13.54 -4.97
N ASP A 69 -7.43 -13.76 -5.46
CA ASP A 69 -7.82 -13.42 -6.84
C ASP A 69 -7.77 -11.90 -7.14
N ARG A 70 -7.86 -11.06 -6.09
CA ARG A 70 -7.74 -9.60 -6.20
C ARG A 70 -6.30 -9.11 -6.15
N LEU A 71 -5.35 -9.95 -5.75
CA LEU A 71 -3.94 -9.58 -5.62
C LEU A 71 -3.21 -9.76 -6.94
N ARG A 72 -2.50 -8.72 -7.37
CA ARG A 72 -1.64 -8.75 -8.55
C ARG A 72 -0.27 -8.18 -8.20
N GLY A 73 0.76 -8.99 -8.41
CA GLY A 73 2.14 -8.56 -8.27
C GLY A 73 2.65 -7.89 -9.54
N VAL A 74 3.39 -6.80 -9.39
CA VAL A 74 4.01 -6.04 -10.49
C VAL A 74 5.41 -5.59 -10.09
N THR A 75 6.26 -5.29 -11.06
CA THR A 75 7.63 -4.78 -10.82
C THR A 75 7.83 -3.37 -11.38
N ALA A 76 7.18 -3.07 -12.50
CA ALA A 76 7.13 -1.76 -13.11
C ALA A 76 6.27 -0.80 -12.27
N LEU A 77 6.69 0.46 -12.16
CA LEU A 77 5.87 1.48 -11.50
C LEU A 77 4.67 1.86 -12.36
N GLU A 78 4.84 1.81 -13.68
CA GLU A 78 3.85 2.13 -14.71
C GLU A 78 2.56 1.32 -14.56
N ASP A 79 2.66 0.09 -14.04
CA ASP A 79 1.50 -0.75 -13.76
C ASP A 79 0.59 -0.18 -12.65
N LEU A 80 1.05 0.82 -11.89
CA LEU A 80 0.31 1.51 -10.83
C LEU A 80 -0.49 2.72 -11.34
N ALA A 81 -0.39 3.06 -12.63
CA ALA A 81 -1.08 4.22 -13.22
C ALA A 81 -2.62 4.16 -13.10
N GLY A 82 -3.22 3.01 -12.78
CA GLY A 82 -4.66 2.88 -12.57
C GLY A 82 -5.13 2.95 -11.12
N ALA A 83 -4.23 3.21 -10.15
CA ALA A 83 -4.57 3.15 -8.73
C ALA A 83 -5.35 4.38 -8.25
N ASP A 84 -6.35 4.17 -7.39
CA ASP A 84 -7.10 5.25 -6.73
C ASP A 84 -6.42 5.68 -5.43
N LEU A 85 -5.74 4.74 -4.77
CA LEU A 85 -4.94 4.95 -3.57
C LEU A 85 -3.61 4.21 -3.71
N VAL A 86 -2.50 4.90 -3.50
CA VAL A 86 -1.16 4.31 -3.41
C VAL A 86 -0.67 4.40 -1.97
N ILE A 87 -0.24 3.28 -1.39
CA ILE A 87 0.31 3.19 -0.05
C ILE A 87 1.77 2.76 -0.15
N GLU A 88 2.67 3.68 0.18
CA GLU A 88 4.11 3.47 0.18
C GLU A 88 4.55 2.81 1.50
N ALA A 89 5.30 1.70 1.39
CA ALA A 89 5.91 0.95 2.48
C ALA A 89 7.30 0.40 2.10
N ILE A 90 8.10 1.21 1.40
CA ILE A 90 9.51 0.98 1.07
C ILE A 90 10.42 1.28 2.28
N VAL A 91 11.73 1.20 2.06
CA VAL A 91 12.75 1.51 3.06
C VAL A 91 12.54 2.90 3.67
N GLU A 92 12.89 3.06 4.94
CA GLU A 92 12.69 4.31 5.69
C GLU A 92 13.81 5.32 5.38
N ASP A 93 13.84 5.77 4.12
CA ASP A 93 14.77 6.74 3.57
C ASP A 93 13.98 7.86 2.87
N LEU A 94 14.25 9.11 3.25
CA LEU A 94 13.47 10.26 2.78
C LEU A 94 13.66 10.54 1.29
N ASP A 95 14.89 10.40 0.78
CA ASP A 95 15.20 10.71 -0.61
C ASP A 95 14.59 9.64 -1.53
N ALA A 96 14.69 8.36 -1.17
CA ALA A 96 14.04 7.27 -1.90
C ALA A 96 12.51 7.43 -1.95
N LYS A 97 11.89 7.86 -0.84
CA LYS A 97 10.44 8.10 -0.81
C LYS A 97 10.05 9.32 -1.65
N LYS A 98 10.82 10.42 -1.59
CA LYS A 98 10.57 11.61 -2.43
C LYS A 98 10.67 11.29 -3.91
N GLU A 99 11.69 10.54 -4.34
CA GLU A 99 11.85 10.11 -5.73
C GLU A 99 10.66 9.25 -6.18
N LEU A 100 10.26 8.29 -5.35
CA LEU A 100 9.08 7.46 -5.60
C LEU A 100 7.81 8.31 -5.75
N PHE A 101 7.56 9.23 -4.82
CA PHE A 101 6.35 10.05 -4.86
C PHE A 101 6.32 11.02 -6.03
N SER A 102 7.46 11.63 -6.41
CA SER A 102 7.55 12.45 -7.62
C SER A 102 7.22 11.64 -8.87
N THR A 103 7.71 10.41 -8.96
CA THR A 103 7.40 9.52 -10.10
C THR A 103 5.93 9.13 -10.14
N LEU A 104 5.36 8.79 -8.98
CA LEU A 104 3.93 8.43 -8.87
C LEU A 104 3.00 9.61 -9.14
N ASP A 105 3.43 10.83 -8.81
CA ASP A 105 2.68 12.06 -9.08
C ASP A 105 2.55 12.33 -10.59
N GLU A 106 3.59 12.06 -11.37
CA GLU A 106 3.52 12.18 -12.83
C GLU A 106 2.72 11.03 -13.47
N LEU A 107 2.83 9.82 -12.90
CA LEU A 107 2.26 8.61 -13.48
C LEU A 107 0.77 8.44 -13.17
N CYS A 108 0.37 8.66 -11.92
CA CYS A 108 -0.99 8.37 -11.46
C CYS A 108 -1.95 9.52 -11.81
N PRO A 109 -3.24 9.23 -12.11
CA PRO A 109 -4.27 10.22 -12.37
C PRO A 109 -4.34 11.27 -11.27
N GLU A 110 -4.75 12.51 -11.60
CA GLU A 110 -4.87 13.62 -10.65
C GLU A 110 -5.73 13.27 -9.42
N HIS A 111 -6.65 12.31 -9.54
CA HIS A 111 -7.51 11.89 -8.45
C HIS A 111 -6.81 11.03 -7.39
N THR A 112 -5.73 10.34 -7.75
CA THR A 112 -5.07 9.34 -6.91
C THR A 112 -4.56 9.94 -5.62
N ILE A 113 -4.88 9.28 -4.50
CA ILE A 113 -4.36 9.63 -3.18
C ILE A 113 -3.00 8.94 -2.99
N LEU A 114 -1.99 9.71 -2.61
CA LEU A 114 -0.67 9.21 -2.27
C LEU A 114 -0.52 9.17 -0.75
N ALA A 115 -0.22 7.99 -0.22
CA ALA A 115 -0.09 7.77 1.21
C ALA A 115 1.25 7.14 1.57
N SER A 116 1.90 7.63 2.63
CA SER A 116 3.07 6.98 3.21
C SER A 116 2.73 6.27 4.51
N ASN A 117 3.22 5.03 4.68
CA ASN A 117 3.18 4.30 5.94
C ASN A 117 4.34 4.67 6.89
N THR A 118 5.14 5.69 6.59
CA THR A 118 6.27 6.09 7.43
C THR A 118 5.88 6.24 8.90
N SER A 119 6.80 5.88 9.80
CA SER A 119 6.64 6.05 11.25
C SER A 119 7.47 7.21 11.81
N SER A 120 8.42 7.75 11.04
CA SER A 120 9.41 8.71 11.55
C SER A 120 9.67 9.90 10.64
N LEU A 121 9.32 9.83 9.36
CA LEU A 121 9.61 10.89 8.39
C LEU A 121 8.44 11.88 8.28
N THR A 122 8.78 13.12 7.94
CA THR A 122 7.80 14.19 7.84
C THR A 122 6.92 14.02 6.60
N ILE A 123 5.60 13.84 6.79
CA ILE A 123 4.63 13.77 5.69
C ILE A 123 4.71 15.01 4.79
N THR A 124 4.85 16.20 5.37
CA THR A 124 5.00 17.47 4.64
C THR A 124 6.19 17.47 3.68
N GLU A 125 7.32 16.86 4.06
CA GLU A 125 8.52 16.85 3.21
C GLU A 125 8.35 15.93 2.00
N MET A 126 7.63 14.82 2.15
CA MET A 126 7.31 13.92 1.04
C MET A 126 6.23 14.51 0.14
N ALA A 127 5.20 15.14 0.73
CA ALA A 127 4.15 15.83 -0.02
C ALA A 127 4.72 16.95 -0.91
N ALA A 128 5.76 17.65 -0.44
CA ALA A 128 6.44 18.71 -1.19
C ALA A 128 7.22 18.21 -2.43
N ALA A 129 7.37 16.89 -2.61
CA ALA A 129 7.94 16.29 -3.82
C ALA A 129 6.88 16.01 -4.91
N THR A 130 5.64 16.46 -4.69
CA THR A 130 4.50 16.25 -5.60
C THR A 130 3.78 17.57 -5.87
N ASP A 131 3.11 17.67 -7.01
CA ASP A 131 2.22 18.78 -7.38
C ASP A 131 0.79 18.61 -6.83
N ARG A 132 0.52 17.55 -6.06
CA ARG A 132 -0.78 17.23 -5.42
C ARG A 132 -0.75 17.14 -3.88
N PRO A 133 -0.21 18.12 -3.15
CA PRO A 133 -0.08 18.04 -1.70
C PRO A 133 -1.44 17.95 -0.97
N ASP A 134 -2.55 18.32 -1.62
CA ASP A 134 -3.91 18.13 -1.14
C ASP A 134 -4.37 16.66 -1.14
N ARG A 135 -3.80 15.83 -2.01
CA ARG A 135 -4.06 14.37 -2.08
C ARG A 135 -2.94 13.54 -1.48
N PHE A 136 -2.11 14.16 -0.65
CA PHE A 136 -1.05 13.48 0.08
C PHE A 136 -1.39 13.33 1.56
N VAL A 137 -1.19 12.14 2.12
CA VAL A 137 -1.50 11.83 3.52
C VAL A 137 -0.49 10.85 4.12
N GLY A 138 -0.33 10.86 5.45
CA GLY A 138 0.28 9.72 6.14
C GLY A 138 -0.81 8.70 6.49
N LEU A 139 -0.59 7.44 6.17
CA LEU A 139 -1.48 6.33 6.52
C LEU A 139 -0.67 5.27 7.26
N HIS A 140 -0.49 5.49 8.55
CA HIS A 140 0.44 4.72 9.37
C HIS A 140 -0.26 3.52 10.03
N PHE A 141 0.12 2.33 9.58
CA PHE A 141 -0.34 1.04 10.08
C PHE A 141 0.60 0.51 11.17
N PHE A 142 0.06 -0.31 12.06
CA PHE A 142 0.81 -0.90 13.18
C PHE A 142 1.08 -2.39 12.96
N ASN A 143 2.31 -2.83 13.22
CA ASN A 143 2.71 -4.22 13.10
C ASN A 143 2.20 -5.07 14.29
N PRO A 144 1.58 -6.26 14.09
CA PRO A 144 1.23 -6.89 12.81
C PRO A 144 -0.03 -6.29 12.17
N VAL A 145 0.12 -5.83 10.92
CA VAL A 145 -0.93 -5.07 10.22
C VAL A 145 -2.28 -5.82 10.19
N PRO A 146 -2.36 -7.13 9.82
CA PRO A 146 -3.63 -7.85 9.77
C PRO A 146 -4.33 -8.06 11.12
N VAL A 147 -3.66 -7.74 12.23
CA VAL A 147 -4.14 -7.94 13.60
C VAL A 147 -4.48 -6.62 14.28
N MET A 148 -3.69 -5.57 14.02
CA MET A 148 -3.88 -4.26 14.63
C MET A 148 -5.07 -3.54 14.00
N LYS A 149 -5.88 -2.89 14.85
CA LYS A 149 -7.09 -2.17 14.42
C LYS A 149 -6.87 -0.68 14.18
N LEU A 150 -5.80 -0.12 14.75
CA LEU A 150 -5.50 1.29 14.66
C LEU A 150 -4.77 1.58 13.35
N VAL A 151 -5.19 2.64 12.67
CA VAL A 151 -4.47 3.28 11.59
C VAL A 151 -4.47 4.77 11.89
N GLU A 152 -3.30 5.38 11.86
CA GLU A 152 -3.16 6.83 12.03
C GLU A 152 -3.25 7.51 10.67
N VAL A 153 -4.20 8.44 10.54
CA VAL A 153 -4.35 9.29 9.36
C VAL A 153 -3.69 10.64 9.66
N VAL A 154 -2.47 10.81 9.19
CA VAL A 154 -1.64 11.99 9.45
C VAL A 154 -1.85 13.02 8.35
N ARG A 155 -2.48 14.14 8.70
CA ARG A 155 -2.75 15.25 7.77
C ARG A 155 -1.69 16.32 7.89
N THR A 156 -1.36 16.94 6.76
CA THR A 156 -0.64 18.21 6.72
C THR A 156 -1.63 19.37 6.62
N ILE A 157 -1.15 20.61 6.65
CA ILE A 157 -2.00 21.78 6.38
C ILE A 157 -2.53 21.81 4.94
N ALA A 158 -1.83 21.16 4.00
CA ALA A 158 -2.22 21.11 2.60
C ALA A 158 -3.23 19.98 2.31
N THR A 159 -3.21 18.91 3.12
CA THR A 159 -4.06 17.72 2.92
C THR A 159 -5.55 18.09 2.91
N GLY A 160 -6.20 17.82 1.78
CA GLY A 160 -7.63 18.07 1.53
C GLY A 160 -8.56 17.30 2.47
N GLU A 161 -9.85 17.64 2.39
CA GLU A 161 -10.93 16.96 3.12
C GLU A 161 -11.50 15.75 2.38
#